data_AF-A0A4Q5WHF4-F1
#
_entry.id   AF-A0A4Q5WHF4-F1
#
_cell.length_a   1.000
_cell.length_b   1.000
_cell.length_c   1.000
_cell.angle_alpha   90.00
_cell.angle_beta   90.00
_cell.angle_gamma   90.00
#
_symmetry.space_group_name_H-M   'P 1'
#
loop_
_entity.id
_entity.type
_entity.pdbx_description
1 polymer ?
#
loop_
_entity_poly.entity_id
_entity_poly.type
_entity_poly.pdbx_seq_one_letter_code
_entity_poly.pdbx_strand_id
1 'polypeptide(L)'
;MKLEDVLKARSGGNCELCTGSNDVQLFEVQPQDGRDAENCIMACAKCRAQVEQKEELDAAHWRVLGETMWSEVPGVQVTAWRMLNRLRNESWAADNLDMLYL
;
A
#
# COMPACT_ATOMS: atom_id res chain seq x y z
N MET A 1 -8.37 22.73 1.17
CA MET A 1 -7.09 22.01 1.36
C MET A 1 -6.90 21.11 0.15
N LYS A 2 -5.69 21.02 -0.42
CA LYS A 2 -5.46 20.15 -1.60
C LYS A 2 -5.39 18.69 -1.12
N LEU A 3 -5.80 17.74 -1.95
CA LEU A 3 -5.79 16.30 -1.62
C LEU A 3 -4.39 15.85 -1.19
N GLU A 4 -3.35 16.24 -1.92
CA GLU A 4 -1.96 15.91 -1.57
C GLU A 4 -1.56 16.38 -0.16
N ASP A 5 -2.06 17.52 0.30
CA ASP A 5 -1.78 18.00 1.66
C ASP A 5 -2.44 17.12 2.71
N VAL A 6 -3.66 16.63 2.44
CA VAL A 6 -4.40 15.67 3.29
C VAL A 6 -3.61 14.37 3.40
N LEU A 7 -3.19 13.82 2.26
CA LEU A 7 -2.47 12.55 2.22
C LEU A 7 -1.08 12.65 2.89
N LYS A 8 -0.37 13.76 2.68
CA LYS A 8 0.92 14.03 3.35
C LYS A 8 0.76 14.14 4.86
N ALA A 9 -0.28 14.84 5.33
CA ALA A 9 -0.55 14.96 6.76
C ALA A 9 -0.88 13.60 7.40
N ARG A 10 -1.72 12.79 6.73
CA ARG A 10 -2.09 11.44 7.18
C ARG A 10 -0.90 10.48 7.25
N SER A 11 -0.11 10.46 6.19
CA SER A 11 1.04 9.55 6.06
C SER A 11 2.26 9.96 6.88
N GLY A 12 2.26 11.18 7.45
CA GLY A 12 3.44 11.75 8.11
C GLY A 12 4.64 11.93 7.16
N GLY A 13 4.39 12.01 5.84
CA GLY A 13 5.43 12.08 4.81
C GLY A 13 6.07 10.73 4.45
N ASN A 14 5.57 9.62 4.97
CA ASN A 14 6.09 8.28 4.71
C ASN A 14 5.22 7.52 3.71
N CYS A 15 5.76 6.44 3.15
CA CYS A 15 4.99 5.50 2.35
C CYS A 15 4.01 4.76 3.26
N GLU A 16 2.72 4.79 2.90
CA GLU A 16 1.68 4.13 3.67
C GLU A 16 1.68 2.61 3.49
N LEU A 17 2.47 2.09 2.55
CA LEU A 17 2.62 0.65 2.29
C LEU A 17 3.82 0.02 2.98
N CYS A 18 4.96 0.70 2.98
CA CYS A 18 6.22 0.15 3.49
C CYS A 18 6.93 1.00 4.54
N THR A 19 6.30 2.08 5.00
CA THR A 19 6.82 3.07 5.97
C THR A 19 8.09 3.82 5.55
N GLY A 20 8.68 3.51 4.39
CA GLY A 20 9.85 4.21 3.87
C GLY A 20 9.54 5.64 3.38
N SER A 21 10.54 6.52 3.47
CA SER A 21 10.43 7.94 3.11
C SER A 21 11.04 8.30 1.74
N ASN A 22 11.45 7.32 0.96
CA ASN A 22 12.14 7.55 -0.32
C ASN A 22 11.15 7.85 -1.45
N ASP A 23 11.25 9.02 -2.08
CA ASP A 23 10.42 9.47 -3.22
C ASP A 23 8.93 9.12 -3.05
N VAL A 24 8.36 9.59 -1.93
CA VAL A 24 6.98 9.36 -1.55
C VAL A 24 6.07 10.34 -2.31
N GLN A 25 5.18 9.79 -3.14
CA GLN A 25 4.27 10.58 -3.96
C GLN A 25 2.86 10.00 -3.89
N LEU A 26 1.88 10.81 -4.31
CA LEU A 26 0.49 10.37 -4.42
C LEU A 26 0.38 9.25 -5.45
N PHE A 27 -0.32 8.19 -5.06
CA PHE A 27 -0.61 7.02 -5.86
C PHE A 27 -2.12 6.73 -5.82
N GLU A 28 -2.70 6.55 -7.00
CA GLU A 28 -4.14 6.30 -7.18
C GLU A 28 -4.39 4.79 -7.22
N VAL A 29 -5.18 4.28 -6.28
CA VAL A 29 -5.48 2.86 -6.16
C VAL A 29 -6.62 2.51 -7.11
N GLN A 30 -6.31 1.71 -8.15
CA GLN A 30 -7.31 1.25 -9.13
C GLN A 30 -8.20 0.12 -8.57
N PRO A 31 -9.38 -0.20 -9.14
CA PRO A 31 -10.16 0.67 -10.00
C PRO A 31 -10.66 1.88 -9.19
N GLN A 32 -10.73 3.04 -9.82
CA GLN A 32 -11.18 4.27 -9.16
C GLN A 32 -12.48 4.78 -9.77
N ASP A 33 -13.45 5.10 -8.91
CA ASP A 33 -14.64 5.87 -9.27
C ASP A 33 -14.42 7.39 -9.06
N GLY A 34 -13.30 7.77 -8.42
CA GLY A 34 -12.92 9.15 -8.13
C GLY A 34 -11.55 9.29 -7.45
N ARG A 35 -11.03 10.52 -7.40
CA ARG A 35 -9.75 10.86 -6.76
C ARG A 35 -10.01 11.53 -5.41
N ASP A 36 -10.06 10.74 -4.35
CA ASP A 36 -10.32 11.17 -2.98
C ASP A 36 -9.29 10.62 -1.99
N ALA A 37 -9.45 10.94 -0.70
CA ALA A 37 -8.52 10.50 0.32
C ALA A 37 -8.61 9.00 0.63
N GLU A 38 -9.73 8.34 0.35
CA GLU A 38 -9.91 6.91 0.64
C GLU A 38 -9.28 6.04 -0.45
N ASN A 39 -9.30 6.53 -1.70
CA ASN A 39 -8.82 5.82 -2.89
C ASN A 39 -7.42 6.27 -3.35
N CYS A 40 -6.82 7.26 -2.69
CA CYS A 40 -5.44 7.70 -2.93
C CYS A 40 -4.56 7.50 -1.69
N ILE A 41 -3.32 7.09 -1.94
CA ILE A 41 -2.32 6.83 -0.89
C ILE A 41 -0.98 7.50 -1.22
N MET A 42 -0.12 7.66 -0.23
CA MET A 42 1.26 8.06 -0.40
C MET A 42 2.13 6.81 -0.53
N ALA A 43 2.79 6.64 -1.67
CA ALA A 43 3.61 5.47 -1.96
C ALA A 43 5.02 5.86 -2.44
N CYS A 44 6.04 5.16 -1.92
CA CYS A 44 7.42 5.32 -2.39
C CYS A 44 7.58 4.79 -3.82
N ALA A 45 8.67 5.18 -4.49
CA ALA A 45 8.98 4.72 -5.85
C ALA A 45 8.94 3.19 -6.01
N LYS A 46 9.55 2.45 -5.07
CA LYS A 46 9.60 0.96 -5.11
C LYS A 46 8.23 0.32 -4.99
N CYS A 47 7.42 0.76 -4.02
CA CYS A 47 6.05 0.27 -3.85
C CYS A 47 5.21 0.51 -5.11
N ARG A 48 5.28 1.72 -5.68
CA ARG A 48 4.54 2.04 -6.92
C ARG A 48 4.98 1.14 -8.08
N ALA A 49 6.28 0.98 -8.29
CA ALA A 49 6.82 0.15 -9.36
C ALA A 49 6.37 -1.32 -9.23
N GLN A 50 6.45 -1.89 -8.03
CA GLN A 50 6.07 -3.30 -7.79
C GLN A 50 4.54 -3.52 -7.79
N VAL A 51 3.74 -2.56 -7.32
CA VAL A 51 2.27 -2.62 -7.44
C VAL A 51 1.83 -2.59 -8.91
N GLU A 52 2.43 -1.71 -9.70
CA GLU A 52 2.17 -1.56 -11.14
C GLU A 52 2.86 -2.62 -12.01
N GLN A 53 3.57 -3.59 -11.41
CA GLN A 53 4.30 -4.66 -12.12
C GLN A 53 5.38 -4.14 -13.08
N LYS A 54 5.95 -2.97 -12.80
CA LYS A 54 7.10 -2.38 -13.50
C LYS A 54 8.44 -2.84 -12.94
N GLU A 55 8.42 -3.49 -11.78
CA GLU A 55 9.58 -4.06 -11.09
C GLU A 55 9.18 -5.43 -10.50
N GLU A 56 10.14 -6.35 -10.41
CA GLU A 56 9.93 -7.65 -9.76
C GLU A 56 9.61 -7.49 -8.27
N LEU A 57 8.82 -8.43 -7.74
CA LEU A 57 8.43 -8.40 -6.34
C LEU A 57 9.62 -8.74 -5.44
N ASP A 58 9.90 -7.85 -4.49
CA ASP A 58 10.84 -8.10 -3.40
C ASP A 58 10.06 -8.55 -2.16
N ALA A 59 9.97 -9.86 -1.94
CA ALA A 59 9.23 -10.43 -0.81
C ALA A 59 9.70 -9.90 0.55
N ALA A 60 10.99 -9.59 0.72
CA ALA A 60 11.51 -9.06 1.97
C ALA A 60 11.01 -7.63 2.24
N HIS A 61 10.87 -6.81 1.19
CA HIS A 61 10.32 -5.46 1.28
C HIS A 61 8.87 -5.45 1.79
N TRP A 62 8.07 -6.43 1.39
CA TRP A 62 6.63 -6.49 1.69
C TRP A 62 6.27 -7.16 3.03
N ARG A 63 7.25 -7.62 3.82
CA ARG A 63 6.96 -8.23 5.14
C ARG A 63 6.21 -7.29 6.10
N VAL A 64 6.43 -5.98 5.96
CA VAL A 64 5.75 -4.94 6.74
C VAL A 64 4.24 -4.88 6.49
N LEU A 65 3.74 -5.51 5.41
CA LEU A 65 2.31 -5.54 5.13
C LEU A 65 1.48 -6.21 6.22
N GLY A 66 2.06 -7.08 7.05
CA GLY A 66 1.37 -7.66 8.22
C GLY A 66 0.89 -6.62 9.22
N GLU A 67 1.54 -5.46 9.28
CA GLU A 67 1.10 -4.31 10.09
C GLU A 67 0.19 -3.39 9.27
N THR A 68 0.59 -3.10 8.02
CA THR A 68 -0.13 -2.18 7.13
C THR A 68 -1.53 -2.65 6.74
N MET A 69 -1.77 -3.95 6.67
CA MET A 69 -3.05 -4.55 6.31
C MET A 69 -4.20 -4.18 7.25
N TRP A 70 -3.89 -3.64 8.44
CA TRP A 70 -4.86 -3.15 9.43
C TRP A 70 -5.15 -1.64 9.31
N SER A 71 -4.64 -0.98 8.26
CA SER A 71 -4.89 0.44 8.04
C SER A 71 -6.39 0.73 7.90
N GLU A 72 -6.86 1.78 8.57
CA GLU A 72 -8.22 2.31 8.42
C GLU A 72 -8.46 3.02 7.08
N VAL A 73 -7.41 3.19 6.26
CA VAL A 73 -7.51 3.81 4.93
C VAL A 73 -7.85 2.72 3.90
N PRO A 74 -9.03 2.75 3.26
CA PRO A 74 -9.45 1.70 2.34
C PRO A 74 -8.45 1.43 1.22
N GLY A 75 -7.88 2.47 0.61
CA GLY A 75 -6.89 2.34 -0.46
C GLY A 75 -5.59 1.67 0.00
N VAL A 76 -5.15 1.92 1.24
CA VAL A 76 -3.96 1.26 1.82
C VAL A 76 -4.29 -0.22 2.07
N GLN A 77 -5.43 -0.49 2.69
CA GLN A 77 -5.88 -1.83 3.03
C GLN A 77 -6.04 -2.73 1.78
N VAL A 78 -6.73 -2.23 0.75
CA VAL A 78 -6.93 -2.94 -0.52
C VAL A 78 -5.60 -3.18 -1.22
N THR A 79 -4.70 -2.20 -1.22
CA THR A 79 -3.39 -2.37 -1.85
C THR A 79 -2.53 -3.37 -1.09
N ALA A 80 -2.53 -3.33 0.25
CA ALA A 80 -1.85 -4.31 1.09
C ALA A 80 -2.36 -5.74 0.80
N TRP A 81 -3.67 -5.94 0.78
CA TRP A 81 -4.27 -7.23 0.45
C TRP A 81 -3.87 -7.74 -0.94
N ARG A 82 -3.87 -6.86 -1.96
CA ARG A 82 -3.44 -7.26 -3.32
C ARG A 82 -2.01 -7.73 -3.35
N MET A 83 -1.12 -7.04 -2.65
CA MET A 83 0.29 -7.40 -2.59
C MET A 83 0.51 -8.69 -1.80
N LEU A 84 -0.19 -8.86 -0.67
CA LEU A 84 -0.20 -10.13 0.07
C LEU A 84 -0.69 -11.29 -0.81
N ASN A 85 -1.78 -11.10 -1.57
CA ASN A 85 -2.32 -12.13 -2.46
C ASN A 85 -1.36 -12.49 -3.61
N ARG A 86 -0.59 -11.53 -4.13
CA ARG A 86 0.50 -11.80 -5.09
C ARG A 86 1.65 -12.59 -4.46
N LEU A 87 1.88 -12.40 -3.17
CA LEU A 87 2.92 -13.09 -2.39
C LEU A 87 2.40 -14.34 -1.68
N ARG A 88 1.19 -14.82 -1.98
CA ARG A 88 0.54 -15.95 -1.27
C ARG A 88 1.32 -17.27 -1.18
N ASN A 89 2.37 -17.43 -2.00
CA ASN A 89 3.26 -18.58 -1.95
C ASN A 89 4.28 -18.49 -0.81
N GLU A 90 4.46 -17.30 -0.25
CA GLU A 90 5.20 -17.06 0.97
C GLU A 90 4.34 -17.41 2.18
N SER A 91 4.85 -18.22 3.10
CA SER A 91 4.08 -18.66 4.28
C SER A 91 3.56 -17.49 5.11
N TRP A 92 4.40 -16.48 5.33
CA TRP A 92 4.03 -15.29 6.10
C TRP A 92 2.93 -14.47 5.41
N ALA A 93 2.87 -14.46 4.08
CA ALA A 93 1.82 -13.74 3.37
C ALA A 93 0.50 -14.50 3.43
N ALA A 94 0.54 -15.83 3.31
CA ALA A 94 -0.63 -16.69 3.50
C ALA A 94 -1.21 -16.56 4.91
N ASP A 95 -0.37 -16.63 5.95
CA ASP A 95 -0.81 -16.48 7.35
C ASP A 95 -1.50 -15.13 7.59
N ASN A 96 -0.95 -14.04 7.02
CA ASN A 96 -1.56 -12.71 7.10
C ASN A 96 -2.91 -12.65 6.34
N LEU A 97 -3.02 -13.27 5.17
CA LEU A 97 -4.28 -13.32 4.43
C LEU A 97 -5.38 -14.06 5.19
N ASP A 98 -5.03 -15.14 5.90
CA ASP A 98 -5.99 -15.92 6.70
C ASP A 98 -6.50 -15.14 7.93
N MET A 99 -5.70 -14.21 8.45
CA MET A 99 -6.11 -13.30 9.52
C MET A 99 -6.92 -12.11 9.02
N LEU A 100 -6.78 -11.74 7.74
CA LEU A 100 -7.48 -10.60 7.18
C LEU A 100 -8.96 -10.92 6.91
N TYR A 101 -9.85 -10.28 7.66
CA TYR A 101 -11.26 -10.25 7.33
C TYR A 101 -11.56 -8.94 6.60
N LEU A 102 -11.65 -9.00 5.26
CA LEU A 102 -12.11 -7.92 4.39
C LEU A 102 -13.59 -8.08 4.03
#